data_AF-A5GKK8-F1
#
_entry.id   AF-A5GKK8-F1
#
_cell.length_a   1.000
_cell.length_b   1.000
_cell.length_c   1.000
_cell.angle_alpha   90.00
_cell.angle_beta   90.00
_cell.angle_gamma   90.00
#
_symmetry.space_group_name_H-M   'P 1'
#
loop_
_entity.id
_entity.type
_entity.pdbx_description
1 polymer ?
#
loop_
_entity_poly.entity_id
_entity_poly.type
_entity_poly.pdbx_seq_one_letter_code
_entity_poly.pdbx_strand_id
1 'polypeptide(L)'
;MVLLALHAVQGYWYAGLLMAILFSLFGVQAIDPAAKGWSHPLFRLVIIPGVSLFWPLLLVRWVRRQGPPQERNAHRLAVRP
;
A
#
# COMPACT_ATOMS: atom_id res chain seq x y z
N MET A 1 -0.72 12.28 -31.02
CA MET A 1 -0.06 11.13 -30.35
C MET A 1 0.51 11.54 -28.99
N VAL A 2 1.46 12.47 -28.93
CA VAL A 2 2.14 12.91 -27.68
C VAL A 2 1.17 13.50 -26.63
N LEU A 3 0.25 14.38 -27.03
CA LEU A 3 -0.72 15.01 -26.11
C LEU A 3 -1.62 13.99 -25.39
N LEU A 4 -2.02 12.92 -26.08
CA LEU A 4 -2.88 11.88 -25.54
C LEU A 4 -2.15 11.02 -24.51
N ALA A 5 -0.85 10.75 -24.76
CA ALA A 5 0.02 10.09 -23.79
C ALA A 5 0.25 10.95 -22.54
N LEU A 6 0.44 12.27 -22.68
CA LEU A 6 0.60 13.18 -21.54
C LEU A 6 -0.64 13.21 -20.64
N HIS A 7 -1.84 13.29 -21.21
CA HIS A 7 -3.08 13.25 -20.44
C HIS A 7 -3.29 11.92 -19.73
N ALA A 8 -2.95 10.79 -20.39
CA ALA A 8 -3.02 9.47 -19.77
C ALA A 8 -2.07 9.34 -18.56
N VAL A 9 -0.83 9.83 -18.70
CA VAL A 9 0.16 9.84 -17.62
C VAL A 9 -0.29 10.75 -16.46
N GLN A 10 -0.85 11.92 -16.76
CA GLN A 10 -1.42 12.81 -15.75
C GLN A 10 -2.57 12.14 -14.99
N GLY A 11 -3.51 11.52 -15.70
CA GLY A 11 -4.62 10.79 -15.09
C GLY A 11 -4.15 9.66 -14.17
N TYR A 12 -3.14 8.90 -14.60
CA TYR A 12 -2.52 7.85 -13.79
C TYR A 12 -1.87 8.43 -12.52
N TRP A 13 -1.17 9.55 -12.62
CA TRP A 13 -0.56 10.23 -11.47
C TRP A 13 -1.59 10.77 -10.49
N TYR A 14 -2.65 11.42 -10.95
CA TYR A 14 -3.73 11.89 -10.09
C TYR A 14 -4.45 10.74 -9.39
N ALA A 15 -4.73 9.64 -10.11
CA ALA A 15 -5.32 8.44 -9.52
C ALA A 15 -4.40 7.80 -8.48
N GLY A 16 -3.09 7.72 -8.77
CA GLY A 16 -2.08 7.22 -7.83
C GLY A 16 -1.97 8.08 -6.57
N LEU A 17 -2.01 9.40 -6.70
CA LEU A 17 -1.98 10.34 -5.58
C LEU A 17 -3.24 10.20 -4.70
N LEU A 18 -4.42 10.15 -5.32
CA LEU A 18 -5.69 9.96 -4.62
C LEU A 18 -5.71 8.63 -3.85
N MET A 19 -5.25 7.57 -4.50
CA MET A 19 -5.14 6.26 -3.89
C MET A 19 -4.10 6.24 -2.77
N ALA A 20 -2.97 6.95 -2.91
CA ALA A 20 -1.97 7.05 -1.86
C ALA A 20 -2.50 7.71 -0.59
N ILE A 21 -3.28 8.79 -0.73
CA ILE A 21 -3.95 9.45 0.40
C ILE A 21 -4.94 8.48 1.05
N LEU A 22 -5.81 7.85 0.25
CA LEU A 22 -6.83 6.93 0.75
C LEU A 22 -6.23 5.71 1.44
N PHE A 23 -5.19 5.12 0.84
CA PHE A 23 -4.46 3.98 1.38
C PHE A 23 -3.71 4.34 2.66
N SER A 24 -3.11 5.53 2.74
CA SER A 24 -2.42 6.01 3.94
C SER A 24 -3.38 6.20 5.13
N LEU A 25 -4.63 6.59 4.87
CA LEU A 25 -5.67 6.75 5.88
C LEU A 25 -6.35 5.43 6.28
N PHE A 26 -6.72 4.60 5.31
CA PHE A 26 -7.58 3.42 5.52
C PHE A 26 -6.88 2.08 5.25
N GLY A 27 -5.92 2.03 4.33
CA GLY A 27 -5.30 0.80 3.84
C GLY A 27 -4.15 0.28 4.69
N VAL A 28 -3.38 1.18 5.32
CA VAL A 28 -2.23 0.82 6.18
C VAL A 28 -2.65 -0.12 7.31
N GLN A 29 -3.75 0.17 8.00
CA GLN A 29 -4.25 -0.69 9.07
C GLN A 29 -4.89 -1.99 8.56
N ALA A 30 -5.39 -2.00 7.32
CA ALA A 30 -6.06 -3.17 6.73
C ALA A 30 -5.07 -4.25 6.25
N ILE A 31 -3.86 -3.85 5.87
CA ILE A 31 -2.81 -4.77 5.38
C ILE A 31 -1.81 -5.11 6.47
N ASP A 32 -1.49 -4.15 7.35
CA ASP A 32 -0.53 -4.35 8.42
C ASP A 32 -1.10 -3.93 9.78
N PRO A 33 -1.58 -4.89 10.59
CA PRO A 33 -1.99 -4.63 11.97
C PRO A 33 -0.84 -4.10 12.84
N ALA A 34 0.43 -4.36 12.50
CA ALA A 34 1.59 -3.83 13.22
C ALA A 34 1.80 -2.34 12.97
N ALA A 35 1.31 -1.81 11.85
CA ALA A 35 1.33 -0.38 11.56
C ALA A 35 0.44 0.44 12.52
N LYS A 36 -0.43 -0.21 13.30
CA LYS A 36 -1.21 0.42 14.38
C LYS A 36 -0.30 0.98 15.50
N GLY A 37 0.90 0.42 15.69
CA GLY A 37 1.91 0.93 16.62
C GLY A 37 2.64 2.18 16.11
N TRP A 38 2.71 2.38 14.78
CA TRP A 38 3.33 3.53 14.14
C TRP A 38 2.27 4.59 13.83
N SER A 39 1.64 5.13 14.88
CA SER A 39 0.66 6.23 14.76
C SER A 39 1.27 7.56 14.32
N HIS A 40 2.57 7.60 14.02
CA HIS A 40 3.29 8.83 13.70
C HIS A 40 3.01 9.31 12.26
N PRO A 41 2.63 10.58 12.05
CA PRO A 41 2.31 11.11 10.72
C PRO A 41 3.49 11.07 9.72
N LEU A 42 4.76 11.04 10.19
CA LEU A 42 5.90 10.83 9.29
C LEU A 42 5.87 9.49 8.56
N PHE A 43 5.42 8.40 9.20
CA PHE A 43 5.36 7.09 8.54
C PHE A 43 4.43 7.16 7.32
N ARG A 44 3.28 7.83 7.50
CA ARG A 44 2.31 8.08 6.43
C ARG A 44 2.90 8.92 5.30
N LEU A 45 3.75 9.90 5.60
CA LEU A 45 4.40 10.73 4.59
C LEU A 45 5.44 9.95 3.76
N VAL A 46 6.21 9.07 4.42
CA VAL A 46 7.25 8.26 3.76
C VAL A 46 6.65 7.21 2.82
N ILE A 47 5.48 6.66 3.13
CA ILE A 47 4.84 5.65 2.25
C ILE A 47 4.16 6.26 1.03
N ILE A 48 3.72 7.53 1.06
CA ILE A 48 3.00 8.18 -0.04
C ILE A 48 3.69 8.05 -1.41
N PRO A 49 5.00 8.34 -1.56
CA PRO A 49 5.67 8.18 -2.86
C PRO A 49 5.69 6.73 -3.34
N GLY A 50 5.98 5.76 -2.45
CA GLY A 50 5.96 4.34 -2.79
C GLY A 50 4.57 3.84 -3.16
N VAL A 51 3.54 4.28 -2.43
CA VAL A 51 2.15 3.94 -2.70
C VAL A 51 1.67 4.56 -4.01
N SER A 52 2.03 5.81 -4.29
CA SER A 52 1.68 6.48 -5.57
C SER A 52 2.27 5.76 -6.77
N LEU A 53 3.49 5.21 -6.64
CA LEU A 53 4.15 4.48 -7.72
C LEU A 53 3.53 3.08 -7.94
N PHE A 54 3.23 2.37 -6.85
CA PHE A 54 2.73 0.99 -6.86
C PHE A 54 1.23 0.87 -6.55
N TRP A 55 0.46 1.94 -6.79
CA TRP A 55 -0.96 1.99 -6.42
C TRP A 55 -1.82 0.84 -6.97
N PRO A 56 -1.63 0.32 -8.22
CA PRO A 56 -2.48 -0.76 -8.72
C PRO A 56 -2.24 -2.06 -7.95
N LEU A 57 -0.98 -2.36 -7.63
CA LEU A 57 -0.58 -3.54 -6.88
C LEU A 57 -1.10 -3.49 -5.44
N LEU A 58 -0.98 -2.32 -4.81
CA LEU A 58 -1.46 -2.09 -3.45
C LEU A 58 -2.98 -2.09 -3.37
N LEU A 59 -3.67 -1.57 -4.37
CA LEU A 59 -5.13 -1.66 -4.47
C LEU A 59 -5.59 -3.13 -4.53
N VAL A 60 -4.95 -3.94 -5.38
CA VAL A 60 -5.27 -5.39 -5.46
C VAL A 60 -5.03 -6.07 -4.12
N ARG A 61 -3.92 -5.76 -3.44
CA ARG A 61 -3.62 -6.31 -2.11
C ARG A 61 -4.62 -5.87 -1.05
N TRP A 62 -5.03 -4.61 -1.10
CA TRP A 62 -5.99 -4.02 -0.17
C TRP A 62 -7.38 -4.64 -0.33
N VAL A 63 -7.87 -4.75 -1.56
CA VAL A 63 -9.16 -5.41 -1.88
C VAL A 63 -9.14 -6.88 -1.46
N ARG A 64 -8.02 -7.58 -1.68
CA ARG A 64 -7.88 -8.99 -1.30
C ARG A 64 -7.58 -9.21 0.19
N ARG A 65 -7.41 -8.14 0.99
CA ARG A 65 -6.97 -8.17 2.40
C ARG A 65 -5.80 -9.12 2.65
N GLN A 66 -4.87 -9.19 1.69
CA GLN A 66 -3.70 -10.06 1.81
C GLN A 66 -2.69 -9.37 2.73
N GLY A 67 -2.61 -9.86 3.97
CA GLY A 67 -1.56 -9.46 4.90
C GLY A 67 -0.16 -9.85 4.38
N PRO A 68 0.91 -9.31 4.98
CA PRO A 68 2.28 -9.66 4.61
C PRO A 68 2.48 -11.17 4.63
N PRO A 69 3.20 -11.75 3.65
CA PRO A 69 3.47 -13.19 3.62
C PRO A 69 4.05 -13.65 4.96
N GLN A 70 3.30 -14.47 5.68
CA GLN A 70 3.82 -15.06 6.92
C GLN A 70 4.88 -16.07 6.54
N GLU A 71 6.13 -15.76 6.87
CA GLU A 71 7.26 -16.66 6.77
C GLU A 71 6.94 -18.01 7.44
N ARG A 72 7.01 -19.10 6.66
CA ARG A 72 6.73 -20.48 7.10
C ARG A 72 8.03 -21.22 7.42
N ASN A 73 8.87 -20.68 8.29
CA ASN A 73 10.05 -21.39 8.77
C ASN A 73 9.67 -22.44 9.82
N ALA A 74 10.47 -23.51 9.92
CA ALA A 74 10.29 -24.59 10.90
C ALA A 74 10.16 -24.05 12.34
N HIS A 75 10.95 -23.02 12.70
CA HIS A 75 10.86 -22.33 13.98
C HIS A 75 9.48 -21.68 14.23
N ARG A 76 8.84 -21.09 13.21
CA ARG A 76 7.53 -20.44 13.36
C ARG A 76 6.38 -21.44 13.37
N LEU A 77 6.56 -22.60 12.73
CA LEU A 77 5.61 -23.71 12.76
C LEU A 77 5.63 -24.44 14.11
N ALA A 78 6.79 -24.57 14.74
CA ALA A 78 6.95 -25.19 16.07
C ALA A 78 6.34 -24.38 17.23
N VAL A 79 6.11 -23.06 17.03
CA VAL A 79 5.61 -22.13 18.07
C VAL A 79 4.12 -21.80 17.89
N ARG A 80 3.45 -22.32 16.86
CA ARG A 80 1.98 -22.16 16.73
C ARG A 80 1.27 -23.09 17.72
N PRO A 81 0.43 -22.57 18.64
CA PRO A 81 -0.35 -23.38 19.58
C PRO A 81 -1.43 -24.20 18.86
#